data_AF-A0A017S270-F1
#
_entry.id   AF-A0A017S270-F1
#
_cell.length_a   1.000
_cell.length_b   1.000
_cell.length_c   1.000
_cell.angle_alpha   90.00
_cell.angle_beta   90.00
_cell.angle_gamma   90.00
#
_symmetry.space_group_name_H-M   'P 1'
#
loop_
_entity.id
_entity.type
_entity.pdbx_description
1 polymer ?
#
loop_
_entity_poly.entity_id
_entity_poly.type
_entity_poly.pdbx_seq_one_letter_code
_entity_poly.pdbx_strand_id
1 'polypeptide(L)'
;MTSFLFPATTASQGLRMRRTYGTVYTDIVRASSDAIDALSLYRRLIFDEGPGAENVGFAAFDAHVGDTSCQLRACMLLDLTRQHREWAAAGSGHVTWLDSYIEKLRKVHENGRGVLAKLTFNRIHPEKLGIGAEEDTPTGILNHLGWSEPKIPGCPEGLYPNLLEASSNGFGFQHCYEPTKGPSLGAIGKFSVAVVQVGQPAEKKKPRAKAYVSPLLDNNSTDAAAAWDPVDTRILVRFLVYSFVLSKYKAFRQFKHTVGGRLHPEAAICEGDFMVHDVWEKSVCDYKYSKAPRRINQEFRALQTWISELSCAWLCHIAKGSTASPGIGNLMVQTLQNSSKNLMCIPTYVGYLAIRERWGKYGDSLILVDRHFCNDGKCFIEAKAQNRPGDKKTCRD
;
A
#
# COMPACT_ATOMS: atom_id res chain seq x y z
N MET A 1 -1.42 -14.46 -7.27
CA MET A 1 -1.90 -13.18 -7.83
C MET A 1 -2.78 -12.44 -6.83
N THR A 2 -2.19 -11.59 -6.00
CA THR A 2 -2.85 -10.65 -5.09
C THR A 2 -3.86 -9.77 -5.81
N SER A 3 -3.54 -9.32 -7.02
CA SER A 3 -4.44 -8.53 -7.87
C SER A 3 -5.70 -9.28 -8.33
N PHE A 4 -5.75 -10.60 -8.12
CA PHE A 4 -6.91 -11.43 -8.42
C PHE A 4 -7.94 -11.37 -7.28
N LEU A 5 -7.50 -11.48 -6.02
CA LEU A 5 -8.35 -11.32 -4.83
C LEU A 5 -8.78 -9.87 -4.62
N PHE A 6 -7.84 -8.95 -4.85
CA PHE A 6 -8.04 -7.51 -4.70
C PHE A 6 -7.70 -6.85 -6.03
N PRO A 7 -8.69 -6.50 -6.88
CA PRO A 7 -8.39 -5.88 -8.17
C PRO A 7 -7.65 -4.55 -8.00
N ALA A 8 -6.52 -4.42 -8.70
CA ALA A 8 -5.74 -3.17 -8.80
C ALA A 8 -6.13 -2.32 -10.01
N THR A 9 -7.05 -2.82 -10.85
CA THR A 9 -7.58 -2.13 -12.03
C THR A 9 -9.07 -2.38 -12.16
N THR A 10 -9.80 -1.39 -12.67
CA THR A 10 -11.23 -1.50 -13.05
C THR A 10 -11.44 -2.24 -14.37
N ALA A 11 -10.37 -2.49 -15.14
CA ALA A 11 -10.43 -3.25 -16.38
C ALA A 11 -10.91 -4.70 -16.14
N SER A 12 -11.75 -5.19 -17.06
CA SER A 12 -12.20 -6.58 -17.06
C SER A 12 -10.99 -7.52 -17.06
N GLN A 13 -10.90 -8.34 -16.01
CA GLN A 13 -9.91 -9.40 -15.94
C GLN A 13 -10.41 -10.53 -16.84
N GLY A 14 -9.82 -10.66 -18.04
CA GLY A 14 -10.27 -11.61 -19.05
C GLY A 14 -10.38 -13.06 -18.56
N LEU A 15 -11.10 -13.88 -19.32
CA LEU A 15 -11.42 -15.27 -18.97
C LEU A 15 -10.17 -16.12 -18.67
N ARG A 16 -10.32 -17.07 -17.75
CA ARG A 16 -9.28 -18.02 -17.38
C ARG A 16 -9.60 -19.35 -18.05
N MET A 17 -8.74 -19.74 -18.97
CA MET A 17 -8.86 -21.03 -19.67
C MET A 17 -8.60 -22.17 -18.69
N ARG A 18 -9.33 -23.28 -18.81
CA ARG A 18 -9.21 -24.51 -17.99
C ARG A 18 -7.77 -24.94 -17.81
N ARG A 19 -7.01 -24.98 -18.91
CA ARG A 19 -5.58 -25.37 -18.90
C ARG A 19 -4.71 -24.55 -17.96
N THR A 20 -5.18 -23.38 -17.49
CA THR A 20 -4.46 -22.50 -16.57
C THR A 20 -4.93 -22.60 -15.11
N TYR A 21 -6.00 -23.35 -14.82
CA TYR A 21 -6.58 -23.44 -13.48
C TYR A 21 -5.56 -23.84 -12.42
N GLY A 22 -4.67 -24.82 -12.69
CA GLY A 22 -3.62 -25.20 -11.75
C GLY A 22 -2.74 -24.02 -11.31
N THR A 23 -2.31 -23.19 -12.28
CA THR A 23 -1.52 -21.99 -11.98
C THR A 23 -2.38 -20.92 -11.27
N VAL A 24 -3.64 -20.74 -11.68
CA VAL A 24 -4.56 -19.76 -11.07
C VAL A 24 -4.83 -20.08 -9.60
N TYR A 25 -5.15 -21.33 -9.26
CA TYR A 25 -5.40 -21.73 -7.87
C TYR A 25 -4.14 -21.61 -7.01
N THR A 26 -2.97 -21.98 -7.55
CA THR A 26 -1.68 -21.75 -6.88
C THR A 26 -1.46 -20.27 -6.57
N ASP A 27 -1.75 -19.41 -7.55
CA ASP A 27 -1.65 -17.97 -7.40
C ASP A 27 -2.66 -17.41 -6.39
N ILE A 28 -3.86 -17.99 -6.27
CA ILE A 28 -4.87 -17.61 -5.27
C ILE A 28 -4.43 -18.03 -3.87
N VAL A 29 -3.94 -19.26 -3.70
CA VAL A 29 -3.45 -19.79 -2.42
C VAL A 29 -2.32 -18.92 -1.88
N ARG A 30 -1.32 -18.60 -2.72
CA ARG A 30 -0.26 -17.64 -2.31
C ARG A 30 -0.85 -16.29 -1.91
N ALA A 31 -1.73 -15.75 -2.74
CA ALA A 31 -2.27 -14.41 -2.53
C ALA A 31 -3.11 -14.30 -1.25
N SER A 32 -3.88 -15.33 -0.91
CA SER A 32 -4.65 -15.36 0.34
C SER A 32 -3.73 -15.51 1.55
N SER A 33 -2.70 -16.35 1.47
CA SER A 33 -1.68 -16.45 2.52
C SER A 33 -0.95 -15.12 2.76
N ASP A 34 -0.45 -14.48 1.70
CA ASP A 34 0.22 -13.17 1.83
C ASP A 34 -0.71 -12.10 2.43
N ALA A 35 -2.00 -12.14 2.10
CA ALA A 35 -2.99 -11.22 2.66
C ALA A 35 -3.31 -11.51 4.14
N ILE A 36 -3.40 -12.79 4.53
CA ILE A 36 -3.55 -13.20 5.92
C ILE A 36 -2.37 -12.69 6.74
N ASP A 37 -1.14 -12.89 6.26
CA ASP A 37 0.08 -12.44 6.95
C ASP A 37 0.10 -10.92 7.14
N ALA A 38 -0.20 -10.18 6.07
CA ALA A 38 -0.25 -8.71 6.09
C ALA A 38 -1.27 -8.20 7.12
N LEU A 39 -2.50 -8.71 7.08
CA LEU A 39 -3.58 -8.27 7.96
C LEU A 39 -3.36 -8.71 9.41
N SER A 40 -2.83 -9.92 9.63
CA SER A 40 -2.50 -10.41 10.98
C SER A 40 -1.35 -9.62 11.60
N LEU A 41 -0.35 -9.24 10.81
CA LEU A 41 0.72 -8.37 11.28
C LEU A 41 0.21 -6.97 11.60
N TYR A 42 -0.64 -6.40 10.74
CA TYR A 42 -1.22 -5.08 11.00
C TYR A 42 -2.13 -5.07 12.24
N ARG A 43 -2.91 -6.14 12.45
CA ARG A 43 -3.70 -6.33 13.69
C ARG A 43 -2.81 -6.23 14.93
N ARG A 44 -1.65 -6.90 14.92
CA ARG A 44 -0.67 -6.83 16.01
C ARG A 44 -0.09 -5.43 16.20
N LEU A 45 0.16 -4.70 15.10
CA LEU A 45 0.60 -3.30 15.15
C LEU A 45 -0.44 -2.39 15.80
N ILE A 46 -1.75 -2.63 15.62
CA ILE A 46 -2.80 -1.85 16.29
C ILE A 46 -2.80 -2.09 17.80
N PHE A 47 -2.60 -3.34 18.26
CA PHE A 47 -2.72 -3.67 19.69
C PHE A 47 -1.43 -3.58 20.49
N ASP A 48 -0.32 -3.17 19.86
CA ASP A 48 1.00 -3.04 20.49
C ASP A 48 1.42 -4.31 21.24
N GLU A 49 1.08 -5.49 20.69
CA GLU A 49 1.66 -6.75 21.11
C GLU A 49 3.17 -6.62 20.87
N GLY A 50 3.93 -6.42 21.95
CA GLY A 50 5.29 -5.87 21.95
C GLY A 50 6.26 -6.55 20.97
N PRO A 51 7.43 -5.93 20.71
CA PRO A 51 8.42 -6.48 19.80
C PRO A 51 9.02 -7.76 20.39
N GLY A 52 8.38 -8.91 20.16
CA GLY A 52 9.06 -10.19 20.22
C GLY A 52 10.24 -10.16 19.24
N ALA A 53 11.31 -10.88 19.54
CA ALA A 53 12.54 -10.89 18.74
C ALA A 53 12.34 -11.26 17.25
N GLU A 54 11.17 -11.81 16.89
CA GLU A 54 10.78 -12.20 15.52
C GLU A 54 9.79 -11.21 14.85
N ASN A 55 9.40 -10.11 15.51
CA ASN A 55 8.40 -9.19 14.98
C ASN A 55 9.02 -8.17 14.02
N VAL A 56 8.88 -8.43 12.71
CA VAL A 56 9.35 -7.53 11.63
C VAL A 56 8.63 -6.16 11.66
N GLY A 57 7.45 -6.08 12.29
CA GLY A 57 6.73 -4.83 12.54
C GLY A 57 6.49 -3.98 11.28
N PHE A 58 6.66 -2.66 11.40
CA PHE A 58 6.49 -1.71 10.29
C PHE A 58 7.37 -2.02 9.08
N ALA A 59 8.56 -2.63 9.27
CA ALA A 59 9.48 -2.93 8.17
C ALA A 59 8.92 -3.99 7.19
N ALA A 60 7.91 -4.77 7.61
CA ALA A 60 7.27 -5.75 6.74
C ALA A 60 6.46 -5.08 5.61
N PHE A 61 6.03 -3.83 5.77
CA PHE A 61 5.27 -3.08 4.78
C PHE A 61 6.15 -2.13 3.95
N ASP A 62 7.46 -2.17 4.19
CA ASP A 62 8.41 -1.25 3.62
C ASP A 62 8.89 -1.68 2.22
N ALA A 63 8.06 -1.41 1.21
CA ALA A 63 8.37 -1.72 -0.18
C ALA A 63 9.42 -0.75 -0.77
N HIS A 64 10.72 -0.94 -0.49
CA HIS A 64 11.81 -0.21 -1.17
C HIS A 64 12.13 -0.88 -2.52
N VAL A 65 11.37 -0.59 -3.59
CA VAL A 65 11.51 -1.34 -4.85
C VAL A 65 11.69 -0.53 -6.14
N GLY A 66 12.45 0.57 -6.01
CA GLY A 66 12.87 1.39 -7.15
C GLY A 66 11.83 2.43 -7.60
N ASP A 67 10.73 2.53 -6.86
CA ASP A 67 9.70 3.54 -6.96
C ASP A 67 9.96 4.68 -5.95
N THR A 68 10.00 5.91 -6.46
CA THR A 68 10.43 7.13 -5.76
C THR A 68 9.34 7.65 -4.82
N SER A 69 9.01 6.94 -3.73
CA SER A 69 8.07 7.40 -2.68
C SER A 69 7.99 6.46 -1.45
N CYS A 70 8.98 5.58 -1.22
CA CYS A 70 8.94 4.65 -0.09
C CYS A 70 8.74 5.36 1.27
N GLN A 71 9.35 6.54 1.44
CA GLN A 71 9.15 7.37 2.63
C GLN A 71 7.70 7.78 2.84
N LEU A 72 6.94 8.05 1.76
CA LEU A 72 5.52 8.42 1.86
C LEU A 72 4.70 7.28 2.43
N ARG A 73 4.95 6.05 1.97
CA ARG A 73 4.22 4.86 2.42
C ARG A 73 4.48 4.53 3.88
N ALA A 74 5.71 4.72 4.34
CA ALA A 74 6.03 4.62 5.75
C ALA A 74 5.24 5.65 6.57
N CYS A 75 5.13 6.89 6.11
CA CYS A 75 4.30 7.92 6.76
C CYS A 75 2.82 7.54 6.77
N MET A 76 2.28 7.12 5.62
CA MET A 76 0.89 6.68 5.49
C MET A 76 0.56 5.56 6.47
N LEU A 77 1.42 4.54 6.54
CA LEU A 77 1.22 3.42 7.46
C LEU A 77 1.28 3.85 8.92
N LEU A 78 2.23 4.73 9.27
CA LEU A 78 2.35 5.26 10.63
C LEU A 78 1.11 6.04 11.03
N ASP A 79 0.66 6.97 10.18
CA ASP A 79 -0.55 7.77 10.41
C ASP A 79 -1.79 6.90 10.54
N LEU A 80 -1.96 5.94 9.63
CA LEU A 80 -3.05 4.99 9.67
C LEU A 80 -3.01 4.19 10.98
N THR A 81 -1.85 3.68 11.36
CA THR A 81 -1.70 2.88 12.60
C THR A 81 -2.04 3.71 13.83
N ARG A 82 -1.62 4.97 13.90
CA ARG A 82 -1.98 5.88 15.01
C ARG A 82 -3.48 6.08 15.12
N GLN A 83 -4.12 6.43 14.01
CA GLN A 83 -5.56 6.66 13.97
C GLN A 83 -6.34 5.41 14.39
N HIS A 84 -5.96 4.25 13.88
CA HIS A 84 -6.60 2.98 14.23
C HIS A 84 -6.28 2.52 15.67
N ARG A 85 -5.11 2.87 16.22
CA ARG A 85 -4.79 2.66 17.64
C ARG A 85 -5.69 3.49 18.54
N GLU A 86 -5.89 4.77 18.22
CA GLU A 86 -6.79 5.66 18.95
C GLU A 86 -8.23 5.12 18.95
N TRP A 87 -8.75 4.73 17.78
CA TRP A 87 -10.07 4.12 17.68
C TRP A 87 -10.18 2.77 18.39
N ALA A 88 -9.15 1.93 18.32
CA ALA A 88 -9.12 0.66 19.03
C ALA A 88 -9.13 0.84 20.56
N ALA A 89 -8.32 1.78 21.06
CA ALA A 89 -8.21 2.10 22.48
C ALA A 89 -9.49 2.74 23.04
N ALA A 90 -10.19 3.54 22.24
CA ALA A 90 -11.43 4.16 22.64
C ALA A 90 -12.65 3.25 22.47
N GLY A 91 -12.57 2.23 21.62
CA GLY A 91 -13.58 1.17 21.52
C GLY A 91 -13.38 0.05 22.55
N SER A 92 -13.96 -1.12 22.27
CA SER A 92 -13.85 -2.32 23.11
C SER A 92 -12.50 -3.06 23.02
N GLY A 93 -11.50 -2.49 22.32
CA GLY A 93 -10.24 -3.18 22.04
C GLY A 93 -10.40 -4.37 21.08
N HIS A 94 -11.47 -4.42 20.28
CA HIS A 94 -11.73 -5.49 19.31
C HIS A 94 -11.74 -4.96 17.87
N VAL A 95 -10.98 -5.59 16.96
CA VAL A 95 -10.91 -5.21 15.54
C VAL A 95 -11.62 -6.26 14.69
N THR A 96 -12.96 -6.22 14.69
CA THR A 96 -13.81 -7.22 14.01
C THR A 96 -13.62 -7.24 12.50
N TRP A 97 -13.29 -6.10 11.90
CA TRP A 97 -13.11 -6.00 10.46
C TRP A 97 -11.89 -6.79 9.96
N LEU A 98 -10.74 -6.70 10.65
CA LEU A 98 -9.54 -7.48 10.31
C LEU A 98 -9.82 -8.96 10.48
N ASP A 99 -10.44 -9.35 11.60
CA ASP A 99 -10.76 -10.74 11.90
C ASP A 99 -11.70 -11.33 10.83
N SER A 100 -12.68 -10.56 10.35
CA SER A 100 -13.58 -10.96 9.26
C SER A 100 -12.84 -11.20 7.94
N TYR A 101 -11.94 -10.29 7.55
CA TYR A 101 -11.13 -10.46 6.33
C TYR A 101 -10.21 -11.68 6.44
N ILE A 102 -9.50 -11.81 7.55
CA ILE A 102 -8.55 -12.91 7.79
C ILE A 102 -9.29 -14.25 7.72
N GLU A 103 -10.44 -14.39 8.37
CA GLU A 103 -11.21 -15.63 8.38
C GLU A 103 -11.73 -16.01 6.99
N LYS A 104 -12.23 -15.04 6.21
CA LYS A 104 -12.63 -15.30 4.83
C LYS A 104 -11.44 -15.70 3.95
N LEU A 105 -10.28 -15.05 4.11
CA LEU A 105 -9.09 -15.38 3.34
C LEU A 105 -8.56 -16.79 3.69
N ARG A 106 -8.65 -17.22 4.96
CA ARG A 106 -8.32 -18.60 5.36
C ARG A 106 -9.20 -19.62 4.66
N LYS A 107 -10.52 -19.36 4.58
CA LYS A 107 -11.44 -20.23 3.83
C LYS A 107 -11.07 -20.30 2.35
N VAL A 108 -10.74 -19.17 1.73
CA VAL A 108 -10.30 -19.12 0.32
C VAL A 108 -9.00 -19.89 0.11
N HIS A 109 -8.04 -19.77 1.03
CA HIS A 109 -6.79 -20.53 1.02
C HIS A 109 -7.06 -22.04 1.02
N GLU A 110 -7.82 -22.54 2.01
CA GLU A 110 -8.12 -23.96 2.13
C GLU A 110 -8.96 -24.49 0.96
N ASN A 111 -9.99 -23.73 0.54
CA ASN A 111 -10.80 -24.09 -0.62
C ASN A 111 -9.96 -24.14 -1.90
N GLY A 112 -9.04 -23.20 -2.09
CA GLY A 112 -8.13 -23.16 -3.24
C GLY A 112 -7.25 -24.41 -3.32
N ARG A 113 -6.66 -24.82 -2.20
CA ARG A 113 -5.89 -26.07 -2.08
C ARG A 113 -6.76 -27.29 -2.37
N GLY A 114 -7.94 -27.36 -1.75
CA GLY A 114 -8.86 -28.48 -1.90
C GLY A 114 -9.39 -28.64 -3.34
N VAL A 115 -9.71 -27.55 -4.02
CA VAL A 115 -10.10 -27.57 -5.44
C VAL A 115 -8.94 -28.04 -6.30
N LEU A 116 -7.73 -27.54 -6.06
CA LEU A 116 -6.55 -27.95 -6.81
C LEU A 116 -6.30 -29.47 -6.69
N ALA A 117 -6.35 -30.02 -5.48
CA ALA A 117 -6.25 -31.47 -5.25
C ALA A 117 -7.34 -32.25 -5.99
N LYS A 118 -8.59 -31.79 -5.94
CA LYS A 118 -9.72 -32.42 -6.64
C LYS A 118 -9.53 -32.43 -8.16
N LEU A 119 -9.01 -31.35 -8.73
CA LEU A 119 -8.74 -31.24 -10.16
C LEU A 119 -7.56 -32.13 -10.59
N THR A 120 -6.49 -32.21 -9.79
CA THR A 120 -5.23 -32.83 -10.24
C THR A 120 -5.04 -34.27 -9.76
N PHE A 121 -5.32 -34.56 -8.49
CA PHE A 121 -5.20 -35.93 -7.95
C PHE A 121 -6.45 -36.75 -8.22
N ASN A 122 -7.62 -36.21 -7.85
CA ASN A 122 -8.88 -36.94 -7.99
C ASN A 122 -9.42 -36.88 -9.43
N ARG A 123 -8.80 -36.06 -10.29
CA ARG A 123 -9.16 -35.85 -11.71
C ARG A 123 -10.65 -35.56 -11.90
N ILE A 124 -11.24 -34.81 -10.97
CA ILE A 124 -12.64 -34.41 -11.05
C ILE A 124 -12.77 -33.33 -12.12
N HIS A 125 -13.71 -33.51 -13.04
CA HIS A 125 -13.99 -32.53 -14.09
C HIS A 125 -14.41 -31.17 -13.47
N PRO A 126 -13.90 -30.02 -13.97
CA PRO A 126 -14.20 -28.70 -13.38
C PRO A 126 -15.69 -28.41 -13.18
N GLU A 127 -16.53 -28.84 -14.11
CA GLU A 127 -17.98 -28.64 -14.05
C GLU A 127 -18.63 -29.33 -12.85
N LYS A 128 -18.13 -30.51 -12.44
CA LYS A 128 -18.60 -31.22 -11.24
C LYS A 128 -18.20 -30.50 -9.95
N LEU A 129 -17.23 -29.59 -10.04
CA LEU A 129 -16.86 -28.69 -8.96
C LEU A 129 -17.59 -27.34 -9.06
N GLY A 130 -18.44 -27.11 -10.07
CA GLY A 130 -19.12 -25.83 -10.26
C GLY A 130 -18.20 -24.73 -10.82
N ILE A 131 -17.11 -25.12 -11.49
CA ILE A 131 -16.19 -24.22 -12.21
C ILE A 131 -16.42 -24.40 -13.72
N GLY A 132 -16.27 -23.35 -14.50
CA GLY A 132 -16.43 -23.41 -15.96
C GLY A 132 -15.60 -24.53 -16.62
N ALA A 133 -16.26 -25.32 -17.47
CA ALA A 133 -15.69 -26.53 -18.08
C ALA A 133 -14.51 -26.23 -19.02
N GLU A 134 -14.55 -25.12 -19.75
CA GLU A 134 -13.50 -24.72 -20.69
C GLU A 134 -12.81 -23.42 -20.26
N GLU A 135 -13.58 -22.49 -19.71
CA GLU A 135 -13.10 -21.23 -19.17
C GLU A 135 -14.06 -20.69 -18.11
N ASP A 136 -13.55 -19.83 -17.24
CA ASP A 136 -14.34 -19.16 -16.21
C ASP A 136 -13.87 -17.71 -16.01
N THR A 137 -14.77 -16.90 -15.48
CA THR A 137 -14.47 -15.52 -15.07
C THR A 137 -13.71 -15.51 -13.74
N PRO A 138 -12.86 -14.51 -13.49
CA PRO A 138 -12.24 -14.33 -12.17
C PRO A 138 -13.26 -14.26 -11.03
N THR A 139 -14.37 -13.55 -11.23
CA THR A 139 -15.47 -13.47 -10.26
C THR A 139 -16.12 -14.82 -10.00
N GLY A 140 -16.35 -15.64 -11.05
CA GLY A 140 -16.89 -17.00 -10.92
C GLY A 140 -15.99 -17.91 -10.08
N ILE A 141 -14.68 -17.92 -10.39
CA ILE A 141 -13.67 -18.66 -9.62
C ILE A 141 -13.65 -18.22 -8.16
N LEU A 142 -13.68 -16.92 -7.89
CA LEU A 142 -13.65 -16.38 -6.53
C LEU A 142 -14.92 -16.70 -5.74
N ASN A 143 -16.10 -16.56 -6.36
CA ASN A 143 -17.37 -16.92 -5.76
C ASN A 143 -17.40 -18.41 -5.40
N HIS A 144 -16.87 -19.27 -6.27
CA HIS A 144 -16.76 -20.71 -6.01
C HIS A 144 -15.87 -21.01 -4.78
N LEU A 145 -14.78 -20.25 -4.60
CA LEU A 145 -13.93 -20.35 -3.41
C LEU A 145 -14.53 -19.73 -2.15
N GLY A 146 -15.72 -19.13 -2.23
CA GLY A 146 -16.37 -18.41 -1.14
C GLY A 146 -15.80 -17.02 -0.89
N TRP A 147 -15.01 -16.47 -1.82
CA TRP A 147 -14.48 -15.12 -1.71
C TRP A 147 -15.53 -14.09 -2.11
N SER A 148 -15.87 -13.24 -1.16
CA SER A 148 -16.55 -11.97 -1.40
C SER A 148 -15.98 -10.94 -0.44
N GLU A 149 -15.65 -9.77 -0.98
CA GLU A 149 -15.12 -8.68 -0.19
C GLU A 149 -16.13 -8.32 0.93
N PRO A 150 -15.72 -8.35 2.22
CA PRO A 150 -16.57 -7.92 3.34
C PRO A 150 -17.18 -6.54 3.10
N LYS A 151 -18.50 -6.45 3.31
CA LYS A 151 -19.19 -5.16 3.35
C LYS A 151 -19.18 -4.66 4.78
N ILE A 152 -18.31 -3.69 5.04
CA ILE A 152 -18.11 -3.09 6.35
C ILE A 152 -18.47 -1.61 6.24
N PRO A 153 -19.27 -1.05 7.16
CA PRO A 153 -19.67 0.35 7.07
C PRO A 153 -18.43 1.25 7.04
N GLY A 154 -18.41 2.21 6.12
CA GLY A 154 -17.34 3.20 5.97
C GLY A 154 -17.41 4.29 7.01
N CYS A 155 -17.39 3.92 8.29
CA CYS A 155 -17.34 4.83 9.42
C CYS A 155 -16.58 4.20 10.59
N PRO A 156 -16.00 4.99 11.50
CA PRO A 156 -15.24 4.47 12.63
C PRO A 156 -16.04 3.47 13.48
N GLU A 157 -17.33 3.71 13.68
CA GLU A 157 -18.24 2.85 14.46
C GLU A 157 -18.47 1.49 13.80
N GLY A 158 -18.42 1.45 12.46
CA GLY A 158 -18.50 0.21 11.68
C GLY A 158 -17.24 -0.64 11.80
N LEU A 159 -16.09 -0.02 12.07
CA LEU A 159 -14.80 -0.68 12.26
C LEU A 159 -14.56 -1.08 13.73
N TYR A 160 -15.04 -0.24 14.65
CA TYR A 160 -14.86 -0.35 16.08
C TYR A 160 -16.22 -0.22 16.78
N PRO A 161 -16.96 -1.35 16.91
CA PRO A 161 -18.23 -1.36 17.63
C PRO A 161 -18.00 -0.89 19.07
N ASN A 162 -18.82 0.08 19.51
CA ASN A 162 -18.81 0.76 20.82
C ASN A 162 -18.02 2.08 20.90
N LEU A 163 -17.54 2.63 19.79
CA LEU A 163 -16.95 3.98 19.77
C LEU A 163 -17.93 5.06 20.30
N LEU A 164 -19.23 4.89 20.04
CA LEU A 164 -20.30 5.79 20.51
C LEU A 164 -20.55 5.71 22.03
N GLU A 165 -20.42 4.52 22.63
CA GLU A 165 -20.63 4.33 24.07
C GLU A 165 -19.52 5.00 24.90
N ALA A 166 -18.29 5.01 24.37
CA ALA A 166 -17.18 5.75 24.96
C ALA A 166 -17.38 7.28 24.87
N SER A 167 -17.98 7.76 23.77
CA SER A 167 -18.31 9.18 23.58
C SER A 167 -19.35 9.69 24.58
N SER A 168 -20.34 8.86 24.95
CA SER A 168 -21.35 9.19 25.97
C SER A 168 -20.83 9.23 27.41
N ASN A 169 -19.67 8.62 27.70
CA ASN A 169 -19.08 8.56 29.04
C ASN A 169 -18.11 9.72 29.35
N GLY A 170 -18.20 10.84 28.64
CA GLY A 170 -17.43 12.06 28.92
C GLY A 170 -16.05 12.13 28.26
N PHE A 171 -15.65 11.12 27.48
CA PHE A 171 -14.58 11.27 26.50
C PHE A 171 -15.16 11.94 25.26
N GLY A 172 -15.24 13.27 25.29
CA GLY A 172 -15.61 14.04 24.10
C GLY A 172 -14.66 13.69 22.96
N PHE A 173 -15.15 12.93 21.97
CA PHE A 173 -14.48 12.78 20.69
C PHE A 173 -14.58 14.12 19.97
N GLN A 174 -13.62 15.00 20.21
CA GLN A 174 -13.39 16.08 19.28
C GLN A 174 -12.83 15.42 18.01
N HIS A 175 -13.66 15.37 16.97
CA HIS A 175 -13.18 15.24 15.60
C HIS A 175 -12.12 16.33 15.40
N CYS A 176 -10.84 16.01 15.60
CA CYS A 176 -9.75 16.94 15.34
C CYS A 176 -9.50 17.02 13.83
N TYR A 177 -10.49 17.55 13.12
CA TYR A 177 -10.27 18.44 11.98
C TYR A 177 -10.77 19.86 12.30
N GLU A 178 -10.75 20.26 13.57
CA GLU A 178 -10.80 21.69 13.92
C GLU A 178 -9.37 22.24 14.13
N PRO A 179 -9.08 23.44 13.59
CA PRO A 179 -7.79 24.09 13.78
C PRO A 179 -7.69 24.49 15.26
N THR A 180 -6.94 23.71 16.04
CA THR A 180 -6.51 24.16 17.36
C THR A 180 -5.75 25.48 17.16
N LYS A 181 -6.30 26.56 17.71
CA LYS A 181 -5.58 27.83 17.88
C LYS A 181 -4.46 27.61 18.89
N GLY A 182 -3.37 26.99 18.44
CA GLY A 182 -2.10 27.02 19.13
C GLY A 182 -1.56 28.45 19.17
N PRO A 183 -0.70 28.78 20.15
CA PRO A 183 -0.18 30.12 20.32
C PRO A 183 0.48 30.58 19.01
N SER A 184 0.19 31.80 18.61
CA SER A 184 0.80 32.45 17.45
C SER A 184 2.32 32.39 17.56
N LEU A 185 2.94 31.42 16.91
CA LEU A 185 4.37 31.45 16.64
C LEU A 185 4.62 32.65 15.74
N GLY A 186 5.32 33.63 16.29
CA GLY A 186 5.64 34.89 15.63
C GLY A 186 6.17 34.67 14.22
N ALA A 187 5.67 35.52 13.31
CA ALA A 187 6.05 35.69 11.92
C ALA A 187 7.35 34.96 11.49
N ILE A 188 7.22 33.72 11.04
CA ILE A 188 8.25 33.08 10.22
C ILE A 188 8.04 33.62 8.80
N GLY A 189 9.07 34.26 8.25
CA GLY A 189 9.02 35.17 7.12
C GLY A 189 8.26 34.67 5.89
N LYS A 190 7.63 35.62 5.18
CA LYS A 190 7.04 35.44 3.85
C LYS A 190 8.04 34.72 2.93
N PHE A 191 7.79 33.46 2.61
CA PHE A 191 8.48 32.78 1.54
C PHE A 191 7.83 33.17 0.20
N SER A 192 8.45 34.11 -0.50
CA SER A 192 8.17 34.33 -1.92
C SER A 192 8.93 33.28 -2.72
N VAL A 193 8.21 32.31 -3.29
CA VAL A 193 8.78 31.37 -4.26
C VAL A 193 8.85 32.09 -5.61
N ALA A 194 10.05 32.47 -6.03
CA ALA A 194 10.28 32.88 -7.41
C ALA A 194 10.23 31.62 -8.30
N VAL A 195 9.18 31.52 -9.13
CA VAL A 195 9.08 30.49 -10.16
C VAL A 195 10.08 30.84 -11.27
N VAL A 196 11.25 30.20 -11.25
CA VAL A 196 12.16 30.24 -12.39
C VAL A 196 11.61 29.28 -13.44
N GLN A 197 11.05 29.81 -14.53
CA GLN A 197 10.78 29.03 -15.73
C GLN A 197 12.10 28.55 -16.32
N VAL A 198 12.48 27.31 -16.03
CA VAL A 198 13.57 26.63 -16.75
C VAL A 198 13.01 26.21 -18.11
N GLY A 199 13.47 26.87 -19.18
CA GLY A 199 13.08 26.55 -20.55
C GLY A 199 13.37 25.07 -20.86
N GLN A 200 12.34 24.34 -21.29
CA GLN A 200 12.49 22.99 -21.82
C GLN A 200 13.13 23.08 -23.22
N PRO A 201 14.22 22.34 -23.52
CA PRO A 201 14.62 22.13 -24.91
C PRO A 201 13.55 21.32 -25.63
N ALA A 202 13.25 21.70 -26.88
CA ALA A 202 12.17 21.12 -27.67
C ALA A 202 12.29 19.58 -27.81
N GLU A 203 11.42 18.84 -27.11
CA GLU A 203 11.30 17.39 -27.28
C GLU A 203 10.52 17.07 -28.57
N LYS A 204 11.12 16.21 -29.40
CA LYS A 204 10.48 15.61 -30.57
C LYS A 204 9.22 14.85 -30.14
N LYS A 205 8.07 15.21 -30.73
CA LYS A 205 6.75 14.59 -30.49
C LYS A 205 6.81 13.07 -30.58
N LYS A 206 6.79 12.40 -29.42
CA LYS A 206 6.50 10.95 -29.32
C LYS A 206 4.99 10.71 -29.47
N PRO A 207 4.58 9.55 -30.01
CA PRO A 207 3.17 9.23 -30.22
C PRO A 207 2.39 9.31 -28.91
N ARG A 208 1.20 9.91 -28.98
CA ARG A 208 0.27 10.17 -27.88
C ARG A 208 0.04 8.88 -27.09
N ALA A 209 0.57 8.81 -25.86
CA ALA A 209 0.32 7.71 -24.95
C ALA A 209 -1.20 7.54 -24.77
N LYS A 210 -1.68 6.30 -24.75
CA LYS A 210 -3.08 5.98 -24.42
C LYS A 210 -3.44 6.69 -23.11
N ALA A 211 -4.61 7.34 -23.08
CA ALA A 211 -5.11 8.00 -21.88
C ALA A 211 -5.08 7.02 -20.70
N TYR A 212 -4.31 7.36 -19.68
CA TYR A 212 -4.22 6.59 -18.45
C TYR A 212 -5.55 6.75 -17.69
N VAL A 213 -6.25 5.64 -17.47
CA VAL A 213 -7.47 5.60 -16.66
C VAL A 213 -7.05 5.21 -15.25
N SER A 214 -7.29 6.09 -14.28
CA SER A 214 -6.95 5.82 -12.88
C SER A 214 -7.85 4.70 -12.34
N PRO A 215 -7.31 3.67 -11.69
CA PRO A 215 -8.08 2.67 -10.97
C PRO A 215 -8.64 3.17 -9.62
N LEU A 216 -8.21 4.35 -9.14
CA LEU A 216 -8.62 4.93 -7.85
C LEU A 216 -9.62 6.08 -7.98
N LEU A 217 -9.59 6.80 -9.10
CA LEU A 217 -10.49 7.91 -9.36
C LEU A 217 -11.50 7.46 -10.40
N ASP A 218 -12.79 7.57 -10.08
CA ASP A 218 -13.83 7.51 -11.10
C ASP A 218 -13.52 8.57 -12.17
N ASN A 219 -13.81 8.28 -13.44
CA ASN A 219 -13.59 9.21 -14.56
C ASN A 219 -14.25 10.59 -14.36
N ASN A 220 -15.12 10.74 -13.35
CA ASN A 220 -15.85 11.96 -12.99
C ASN A 220 -15.33 12.63 -11.70
N SER A 221 -14.38 12.04 -10.97
CA SER A 221 -13.80 12.66 -9.77
C SER A 221 -12.70 13.64 -10.15
N THR A 222 -12.94 14.92 -9.91
CA THR A 222 -11.93 15.98 -10.04
C THR A 222 -11.04 16.10 -8.80
N ASP A 223 -11.34 15.36 -7.73
CA ASP A 223 -10.63 15.45 -6.47
C ASP A 223 -9.65 14.29 -6.27
N ALA A 224 -8.38 14.56 -6.55
CA ALA A 224 -7.29 13.60 -6.30
C ALA A 224 -7.16 13.18 -4.83
N ALA A 225 -7.61 14.01 -3.87
CA ALA A 225 -7.54 13.67 -2.45
C ALA A 225 -8.61 12.66 -2.01
N ALA A 226 -9.75 12.62 -2.70
CA ALA A 226 -10.91 11.81 -2.29
C ALA A 226 -10.65 10.29 -2.35
N ALA A 227 -9.60 9.85 -3.05
CA ALA A 227 -9.24 8.44 -3.11
C ALA A 227 -8.61 7.90 -1.81
N TRP A 228 -8.10 8.78 -0.92
CA TRP A 228 -7.62 8.36 0.39
C TRP A 228 -8.72 8.49 1.44
N ASP A 229 -9.19 7.35 1.93
CA ASP A 229 -10.17 7.28 3.02
C ASP A 229 -9.70 6.28 4.09
N PRO A 230 -9.38 6.74 5.32
CA PRO A 230 -8.95 5.87 6.41
C PRO A 230 -10.09 5.03 7.01
N VAL A 231 -11.34 5.18 6.57
CA VAL A 231 -12.46 4.31 6.99
C VAL A 231 -12.96 3.36 5.90
N ASP A 232 -12.55 3.54 4.63
CA ASP A 232 -12.86 2.57 3.57
C ASP A 232 -11.95 1.34 3.68
N THR A 233 -12.47 0.27 4.30
CA THR A 233 -11.75 -1.01 4.46
C THR A 233 -11.19 -1.58 3.16
N ARG A 234 -11.81 -1.29 2.00
CA ARG A 234 -11.33 -1.78 0.71
C ARG A 234 -10.01 -1.11 0.33
N ILE A 235 -9.90 0.20 0.58
CA ILE A 235 -8.67 0.97 0.35
C ILE A 235 -7.60 0.53 1.36
N LEU A 236 -7.97 0.39 2.64
CA LEU A 236 -7.06 -0.04 3.70
C LEU A 236 -6.45 -1.41 3.45
N VAL A 237 -7.29 -2.43 3.19
CA VAL A 237 -6.84 -3.80 2.94
C VAL A 237 -5.93 -3.85 1.72
N ARG A 238 -6.29 -3.17 0.62
CA ARG A 238 -5.43 -3.09 -0.57
C ARG A 238 -4.10 -2.43 -0.24
N PHE A 239 -4.09 -1.29 0.45
CA PHE A 239 -2.86 -0.60 0.84
C PHE A 239 -1.94 -1.50 1.67
N LEU A 240 -2.48 -2.14 2.71
CA LEU A 240 -1.73 -3.04 3.60
C LEU A 240 -1.18 -4.25 2.85
N VAL A 241 -2.04 -4.96 2.13
CA VAL A 241 -1.67 -6.19 1.41
C VAL A 241 -0.68 -5.88 0.29
N TYR A 242 -0.89 -4.83 -0.50
CA TYR A 242 0.00 -4.50 -1.60
C TYR A 242 1.37 -4.04 -1.08
N SER A 243 1.41 -3.24 -0.01
CA SER A 243 2.66 -2.79 0.60
C SER A 243 3.44 -3.97 1.18
N PHE A 244 2.75 -4.88 1.85
CA PHE A 244 3.33 -6.13 2.35
C PHE A 244 3.87 -7.01 1.23
N VAL A 245 3.09 -7.29 0.18
CA VAL A 245 3.51 -8.15 -0.94
C VAL A 245 4.73 -7.57 -1.65
N LEU A 246 4.73 -6.27 -1.95
CA LEU A 246 5.87 -5.61 -2.60
C LEU A 246 7.12 -5.60 -1.70
N SER A 247 6.93 -5.59 -0.38
CA SER A 247 8.03 -5.70 0.58
C SER A 247 8.53 -7.14 0.75
N LYS A 248 7.63 -8.14 0.86
CA LYS A 248 7.95 -9.57 1.03
C LYS A 248 8.80 -10.09 -0.13
N TYR A 249 8.46 -9.73 -1.36
CA TYR A 249 9.17 -10.18 -2.56
C TYR A 249 10.23 -9.18 -3.07
N LYS A 250 10.72 -8.28 -2.21
CA LYS A 250 11.87 -7.44 -2.52
C LYS A 250 13.18 -8.22 -2.28
N ALA A 251 14.14 -8.03 -3.17
CA ALA A 251 15.51 -8.49 -2.99
C ALA A 251 16.46 -7.32 -3.15
N PHE A 252 17.37 -7.16 -2.19
CA PHE A 252 18.45 -6.19 -2.31
C PHE A 252 19.58 -6.78 -3.15
N ARG A 253 20.05 -6.01 -4.13
CA ARG A 253 21.20 -6.37 -4.95
C ARG A 253 22.22 -5.24 -4.92
N GLN A 254 23.49 -5.61 -4.86
CA GLN A 254 24.59 -4.68 -5.03
C GLN A 254 24.75 -4.40 -6.53
N PHE A 255 24.68 -3.13 -6.89
CA PHE A 255 25.09 -2.58 -8.18
C PHE A 255 26.47 -1.93 -8.00
N LYS A 256 27.19 -1.68 -9.11
CA LYS A 256 28.60 -1.24 -9.12
C LYS A 256 28.96 -0.17 -8.07
N HIS A 257 28.06 0.78 -7.78
CA HIS A 257 28.29 1.83 -6.78
C HIS A 257 27.14 2.05 -5.77
N THR A 258 26.10 1.19 -5.77
CA THR A 258 24.89 1.40 -4.95
C THR A 258 24.23 0.06 -4.61
N VAL A 259 23.64 -0.06 -3.42
CA VAL A 259 22.70 -1.14 -3.10
C VAL A 259 21.29 -0.68 -3.48
N GLY A 260 20.57 -1.48 -4.25
CA GLY A 260 19.19 -1.17 -4.62
C GLY A 260 18.26 -2.36 -4.45
N GLY A 261 17.02 -2.10 -4.08
CA GLY A 261 15.95 -3.09 -4.03
C GLY A 261 15.34 -3.33 -5.41
N ARG A 262 15.08 -4.59 -5.75
CA ARG A 262 14.30 -5.00 -6.92
C ARG A 262 13.29 -6.07 -6.52
N LEU A 263 12.14 -6.11 -7.20
CA LEU A 263 11.19 -7.19 -7.02
C LEU A 263 11.78 -8.47 -7.57
N HIS A 264 11.50 -9.59 -6.91
CA HIS A 264 11.92 -10.92 -7.29
C HIS A 264 10.68 -11.79 -7.59
N PRO A 265 10.08 -11.66 -8.80
CA PRO A 265 8.88 -12.40 -9.18
C PRO A 265 8.99 -13.92 -9.01
N GLU A 266 10.19 -14.46 -9.24
CA GLU A 266 10.49 -15.88 -9.10
C GLU A 266 10.30 -16.35 -7.65
N ALA A 267 10.64 -15.53 -6.64
CA ALA A 267 10.40 -15.87 -5.25
C ALA A 267 8.89 -16.04 -4.96
N ALA A 268 8.02 -15.20 -5.53
CA ALA A 268 6.58 -15.38 -5.39
C ALA A 268 6.07 -16.65 -6.08
N ILE A 269 6.67 -17.04 -7.21
CA ILE A 269 6.32 -18.32 -7.86
C ILE A 269 6.74 -19.49 -6.97
N CYS A 270 7.98 -19.47 -6.47
CA CYS A 270 8.50 -20.51 -5.58
C CYS A 270 7.67 -20.64 -4.30
N GLU A 271 7.25 -19.52 -3.70
CA GLU A 271 6.39 -19.51 -2.52
C GLU A 271 5.05 -20.18 -2.81
N GLY A 272 4.37 -19.81 -3.89
CA GLY A 272 3.11 -20.44 -4.26
C GLY A 272 3.27 -21.93 -4.56
N ASP A 273 4.34 -22.30 -5.26
CA ASP A 273 4.68 -23.70 -5.55
C ASP A 273 4.95 -24.51 -4.29
N PHE A 274 5.65 -23.94 -3.32
CA PHE A 274 5.89 -24.55 -2.03
C PHE A 274 4.59 -24.76 -1.28
N MET A 275 3.71 -23.76 -1.26
CA MET A 275 2.43 -23.86 -0.59
C MET A 275 1.59 -25.00 -1.15
N VAL A 276 1.53 -25.22 -2.46
CA VAL A 276 0.67 -26.26 -3.05
C VAL A 276 1.37 -27.58 -3.41
N HIS A 277 2.63 -27.76 -3.00
CA HIS A 277 3.44 -28.89 -3.45
C HIS A 277 2.81 -30.27 -3.15
N ASP A 278 2.04 -30.36 -2.07
CA ASP A 278 1.37 -31.55 -1.58
C ASP A 278 -0.04 -31.76 -2.16
N VAL A 279 -0.59 -30.74 -2.82
CA VAL A 279 -1.96 -30.75 -3.39
C VAL A 279 -1.98 -30.61 -4.92
N TRP A 280 -0.85 -30.35 -5.57
CA TRP A 280 -0.76 -30.16 -7.02
C TRP A 280 0.13 -31.20 -7.73
N GLU A 281 -0.50 -32.14 -8.43
CA GLU A 281 0.19 -33.03 -9.36
C GLU A 281 0.53 -32.31 -10.68
N LYS A 282 1.76 -31.79 -10.78
CA LYS A 282 2.23 -31.05 -11.95
C LYS A 282 2.48 -31.93 -13.18
N SER A 283 2.54 -33.26 -13.03
CA SER A 283 2.70 -34.18 -14.16
C SER A 283 1.41 -34.37 -14.99
N VAL A 284 0.25 -33.94 -14.47
CA VAL A 284 -1.03 -34.05 -15.19
C VAL A 284 -1.08 -33.07 -16.37
N CYS A 285 -1.18 -33.60 -17.58
CA CYS A 285 -1.17 -32.83 -18.83
C CYS A 285 -2.37 -31.87 -19.00
N ASP A 286 -3.46 -32.08 -18.27
CA ASP A 286 -4.69 -31.28 -18.37
C ASP A 286 -4.49 -29.82 -17.91
N TYR A 287 -3.51 -29.59 -17.03
CA TYR A 287 -3.24 -28.27 -16.44
C TYR A 287 -1.78 -27.86 -16.67
N LYS A 288 -1.60 -26.80 -17.46
CA LYS A 288 -0.28 -26.23 -17.73
C LYS A 288 0.26 -25.51 -16.51
N TYR A 289 1.40 -25.97 -16.04
CA TYR A 289 2.22 -25.25 -15.09
C TYR A 289 3.10 -24.23 -15.83
N SER A 290 3.17 -23.00 -15.30
CA SER A 290 3.99 -21.93 -15.87
C SER A 290 4.98 -21.39 -14.85
N LYS A 291 6.28 -21.61 -15.11
CA LYS A 291 7.38 -20.94 -14.40
C LYS A 291 7.64 -19.51 -14.91
N ALA A 292 6.91 -19.06 -15.93
CA ALA A 292 7.19 -17.78 -16.56
C ALA A 292 6.87 -16.62 -15.60
N PRO A 293 7.85 -15.74 -15.29
CA PRO A 293 7.67 -14.66 -14.32
C PRO A 293 6.79 -13.53 -14.85
N ARG A 294 6.43 -13.53 -16.14
CA ARG A 294 5.67 -12.46 -16.80
C ARG A 294 4.36 -12.12 -16.08
N ARG A 295 3.61 -13.13 -15.60
CA ARG A 295 2.33 -12.91 -14.89
C ARG A 295 2.51 -12.18 -13.56
N ILE A 296 3.52 -12.58 -12.79
CA ILE A 296 3.84 -11.95 -11.49
C ILE A 296 4.44 -10.56 -11.71
N ASN A 297 5.25 -10.37 -12.76
CA ASN A 297 5.73 -9.03 -13.15
C ASN A 297 4.58 -8.08 -13.47
N GLN A 298 3.55 -8.56 -14.16
CA GLN A 298 2.36 -7.76 -14.49
C GLN A 298 1.56 -7.41 -13.24
N GLU A 299 1.35 -8.39 -12.34
CA GLU A 299 0.74 -8.18 -11.04
C GLU A 299 1.49 -7.11 -10.24
N PHE A 300 2.79 -7.30 -10.02
CA PHE A 300 3.64 -6.39 -9.27
C PHE A 300 3.62 -4.96 -9.84
N ARG A 301 3.65 -4.81 -11.16
CA ARG A 301 3.50 -3.49 -11.79
C ARG A 301 2.15 -2.87 -11.46
N ALA A 302 1.06 -3.63 -11.50
CA ALA A 302 -0.27 -3.13 -11.16
C ALA A 302 -0.34 -2.69 -9.70
N LEU A 303 0.26 -3.45 -8.77
CA LEU A 303 0.33 -3.08 -7.35
C LEU A 303 1.13 -1.79 -7.15
N GLN A 304 2.30 -1.65 -7.80
CA GLN A 304 3.13 -0.45 -7.74
C GLN A 304 2.40 0.78 -8.28
N THR A 305 1.73 0.65 -9.42
CA THR A 305 0.91 1.73 -10.00
C THR A 305 -0.18 2.16 -9.03
N TRP A 306 -0.98 1.23 -8.52
CA TRP A 306 -2.09 1.52 -7.61
C TRP A 306 -1.60 2.21 -6.33
N ILE A 307 -0.53 1.69 -5.71
CA ILE A 307 0.05 2.29 -4.50
C ILE A 307 0.61 3.70 -4.79
N SER A 308 1.22 3.91 -5.96
CA SER A 308 1.82 5.21 -6.30
C SER A 308 0.76 6.31 -6.40
N GLU A 309 -0.40 5.98 -6.99
CA GLU A 309 -1.54 6.89 -7.04
C GLU A 309 -2.12 7.14 -5.64
N LEU A 310 -2.31 6.08 -4.84
CA LEU A 310 -2.83 6.24 -3.47
C LEU A 310 -1.90 7.11 -2.61
N SER A 311 -0.58 6.97 -2.78
CA SER A 311 0.41 7.78 -2.07
C SER A 311 0.29 9.26 -2.43
N CYS A 312 0.01 9.56 -3.70
CA CYS A 312 -0.25 10.92 -4.17
C CYS A 312 -1.60 11.45 -3.67
N ALA A 313 -2.64 10.61 -3.65
CA ALA A 313 -3.95 10.95 -3.10
C ALA A 313 -3.86 11.31 -1.61
N TRP A 314 -3.15 10.51 -0.82
CA TRP A 314 -2.87 10.81 0.59
C TRP A 314 -2.12 12.14 0.76
N LEU A 315 -1.09 12.40 -0.05
CA LEU A 315 -0.39 13.68 -0.02
C LEU A 315 -1.33 14.87 -0.29
N CYS A 316 -2.15 14.77 -1.34
CA CYS A 316 -3.16 15.78 -1.65
C CYS A 316 -4.16 15.96 -0.50
N HIS A 317 -4.60 14.87 0.14
CA HIS A 317 -5.49 14.88 1.30
C HIS A 317 -4.90 15.67 2.47
N ILE A 318 -3.65 15.37 2.85
CA ILE A 318 -3.02 16.07 3.97
C ILE A 318 -2.70 17.53 3.62
N ALA A 319 -2.40 17.85 2.35
CA ALA A 319 -2.13 19.19 1.89
C ALA A 319 -3.38 20.08 1.85
N LYS A 320 -4.57 19.52 1.64
CA LYS A 320 -5.84 20.25 1.78
C LYS A 320 -6.11 20.72 3.20
N GLY A 321 -5.74 19.91 4.19
CA GLY A 321 -5.86 20.22 5.61
C GLY A 321 -4.71 21.07 6.18
N SER A 322 -3.77 21.52 5.34
CA SER A 322 -2.63 22.32 5.80
C SER A 322 -3.05 23.75 6.11
N THR A 323 -2.76 24.21 7.34
CA THR A 323 -2.96 25.60 7.76
C THR A 323 -1.71 26.45 7.56
N ALA A 324 -0.53 25.83 7.41
CA ALA A 324 0.72 26.57 7.32
C ALA A 324 0.98 27.19 5.93
N SER A 325 0.40 26.62 4.88
CA SER A 325 0.60 27.11 3.50
C SER A 325 -0.68 27.08 2.67
N PRO A 326 -1.52 28.12 2.72
CA PRO A 326 -2.66 28.27 1.81
C PRO A 326 -2.20 28.15 0.36
N GLY A 327 -2.72 27.17 -0.38
CA GLY A 327 -2.35 26.90 -1.77
C GLY A 327 -1.41 25.70 -1.99
N ILE A 328 -0.89 25.06 -0.92
CA ILE A 328 -0.08 23.84 -1.07
C ILE A 328 -0.86 22.69 -1.73
N GLY A 329 -2.16 22.56 -1.45
CA GLY A 329 -3.02 21.60 -2.14
C GLY A 329 -3.07 21.83 -3.66
N ASN A 330 -3.19 23.08 -4.11
CA ASN A 330 -3.16 23.41 -5.54
C ASN A 330 -1.79 23.12 -6.16
N LEU A 331 -0.70 23.48 -5.45
CA LEU A 331 0.66 23.19 -5.89
C LEU A 331 0.90 21.67 -6.03
N MET A 332 0.37 20.86 -5.10
CA MET A 332 0.45 19.40 -5.20
C MET A 332 -0.22 18.88 -6.47
N VAL A 333 -1.48 19.26 -6.70
CA VAL A 333 -2.22 18.82 -7.88
C VAL A 333 -1.52 19.24 -9.18
N GLN A 334 -1.00 20.47 -9.24
CA GLN A 334 -0.29 20.98 -10.42
C GLN A 334 1.07 20.29 -10.67
N THR A 335 1.68 19.71 -9.64
CA THR A 335 2.99 19.07 -9.74
C THR A 335 2.93 17.55 -9.82
N LEU A 336 1.73 16.97 -9.87
CA LEU A 336 1.54 15.55 -10.16
C LEU A 336 2.16 15.20 -11.51
N GLN A 337 3.06 14.23 -11.50
CA GLN A 337 3.66 13.68 -12.70
C GLN A 337 3.36 12.20 -12.80
N ASN A 338 3.28 11.71 -14.04
CA ASN A 338 3.15 10.30 -14.34
C ASN A 338 4.36 9.86 -15.15
N SER A 339 5.04 8.82 -14.66
CA SER A 339 6.21 8.27 -15.35
C SER A 339 5.80 7.44 -16.56
N SER A 340 6.79 7.11 -17.41
CA SER A 340 6.61 6.17 -18.54
C SER A 340 6.20 4.75 -18.11
N LYS A 341 6.28 4.44 -16.81
CA LYS A 341 5.84 3.17 -16.22
C LYS A 341 4.44 3.26 -15.58
N ASN A 342 3.73 4.36 -15.78
CA ASN A 342 2.45 4.67 -15.13
C ASN A 342 2.55 4.69 -13.61
N LEU A 343 3.67 5.21 -13.08
CA LEU A 343 3.80 5.51 -11.66
C LEU A 343 3.56 6.99 -11.46
N MET A 344 2.60 7.32 -10.59
CA MET A 344 2.28 8.69 -10.21
C MET A 344 3.22 9.15 -9.10
N CYS A 345 3.71 10.38 -9.19
CA CYS A 345 4.57 10.97 -8.17
C CYS A 345 4.35 12.47 -8.02
N ILE A 346 4.72 12.99 -6.85
CA ILE A 346 4.84 14.41 -6.55
C ILE A 346 6.33 14.68 -6.25
N PRO A 347 6.91 15.81 -6.71
CA PRO A 347 8.27 16.19 -6.36
C PRO A 347 8.50 16.14 -4.85
N THR A 348 9.60 15.50 -4.42
CA THR A 348 9.88 15.23 -3.00
C THR A 348 9.85 16.49 -2.15
N TYR A 349 10.38 17.60 -2.64
CA TYR A 349 10.37 18.88 -1.92
C TYR A 349 8.94 19.38 -1.64
N VAL A 350 8.04 19.29 -2.62
CA VAL A 350 6.63 19.70 -2.47
C VAL A 350 5.91 18.77 -1.50
N GLY A 351 6.11 17.46 -1.64
CA GLY A 351 5.56 16.47 -0.69
C GLY A 351 6.04 16.70 0.75
N TYR A 352 7.33 16.99 0.91
CA TYR A 352 7.95 17.24 2.22
C TYR A 352 7.29 18.40 2.98
N LEU A 353 6.86 19.47 2.31
CA LEU A 353 6.22 20.61 2.97
C LEU A 353 4.95 20.19 3.72
N ALA A 354 4.08 19.37 3.10
CA ALA A 354 2.85 18.91 3.76
C ALA A 354 3.14 17.85 4.85
N ILE A 355 4.07 16.94 4.60
CA ILE A 355 4.47 15.92 5.58
C ILE A 355 5.08 16.59 6.82
N ARG A 356 5.94 17.60 6.64
CA ARG A 356 6.58 18.33 7.73
C ARG A 356 5.57 18.99 8.65
N GLU A 357 4.57 19.67 8.09
CA GLU A 357 3.50 20.26 8.91
C GLU A 357 2.77 19.17 9.71
N ARG A 358 2.44 18.06 9.05
CA ARG A 358 1.74 16.94 9.67
C ARG A 358 2.52 16.33 10.82
N TRP A 359 3.80 16.02 10.63
CA TRP A 359 4.69 15.56 11.70
C TRP A 359 4.83 16.57 12.84
N GLY A 360 4.89 17.87 12.51
CA GLY A 360 4.92 18.94 13.50
C GLY A 360 3.68 18.94 14.41
N LYS A 361 2.49 18.65 13.87
CA LYS A 361 1.24 18.55 14.64
C LYS A 361 1.24 17.37 15.63
N TYR A 362 1.87 16.25 15.27
CA TYR A 362 1.95 15.05 16.12
C TYR A 362 3.12 15.08 17.13
N GLY A 363 3.96 16.12 17.10
CA GLY A 363 5.12 16.20 18.00
C GLY A 363 6.23 15.20 17.68
N ASP A 364 6.27 14.71 16.44
CA ASP A 364 7.24 13.68 16.04
C ASP A 364 8.68 14.20 16.06
N SER A 365 9.59 13.38 16.61
CA SER A 365 11.01 13.64 16.50
C SER A 365 11.51 13.31 15.09
N LEU A 366 11.90 14.34 14.35
CA LEU A 366 12.41 14.19 12.99
C LEU A 366 13.94 14.09 13.00
N ILE A 367 14.45 13.00 12.42
CA ILE A 367 15.86 12.85 12.11
C ILE A 367 16.00 13.05 10.60
N LEU A 368 16.58 14.18 10.21
CA LEU A 368 16.97 14.44 8.83
C LEU A 368 18.42 13.99 8.67
N VAL A 369 18.62 12.96 7.86
CA VAL A 369 19.97 12.50 7.49
C VAL A 369 20.30 13.08 6.13
N ASP A 370 21.12 14.14 6.12
CA ASP A 370 21.71 14.65 4.89
C ASP A 370 22.95 13.83 4.56
N ARG A 371 23.01 13.32 3.33
CA ARG A 371 24.14 12.52 2.84
C ARG A 371 24.85 13.31 1.77
N HIS A 372 25.97 13.92 2.13
CA HIS A 372 26.88 14.51 1.17
C HIS A 372 27.80 13.42 0.62
N PHE A 373 27.80 13.27 -0.71
CA PHE A 373 28.79 12.47 -1.41
C PHE A 373 29.98 13.38 -1.70
N CYS A 374 31.06 13.22 -0.93
CA CYS A 374 32.33 13.90 -1.17
C CYS A 374 33.22 13.03 -2.08
N ASN A 375 34.21 13.66 -2.73
CA ASN A 375 35.11 12.99 -3.67
C ASN A 375 35.94 11.85 -3.03
N ASP A 376 36.08 11.84 -1.68
CA ASP A 376 36.86 10.85 -0.93
C ASP A 376 36.00 9.78 -0.22
N GLY A 377 34.67 9.80 -0.40
CA GLY A 377 33.75 8.87 0.29
C GLY A 377 32.65 9.58 1.08
N LYS A 378 31.81 8.78 1.78
CA LYS A 378 30.58 9.24 2.44
C LYS A 378 30.91 10.10 3.69
N CYS A 379 30.47 11.35 3.70
CA CYS A 379 30.42 12.18 4.91
C CYS A 379 28.99 12.15 5.48
N PHE A 380 28.84 11.85 6.77
CA PHE A 380 27.57 11.88 7.48
C PHE A 380 27.46 13.21 8.23
N ILE A 381 26.41 14.00 7.97
CA ILE A 381 26.05 15.12 8.83
C ILE A 381 24.73 14.76 9.51
N GLU A 382 24.79 14.41 10.80
CA GLU A 382 23.59 14.26 11.62
C GLU A 382 23.09 15.63 12.06
N ALA A 383 21.95 16.06 11.51
CA ALA A 383 21.23 17.22 12.03
C ALA A 383 20.06 16.74 12.89
N LYS A 384 20.26 16.66 14.21
CA LYS A 384 19.15 16.57 15.17
C LYS A 384 18.42 17.92 15.21
N ALA A 385 17.19 17.96 14.73
CA ALA A 385 16.30 19.10 14.98
C ALA A 385 15.65 18.89 16.35
N GLN A 386 16.35 19.27 17.43
CA GLN A 386 15.70 19.46 18.72
C GLN A 386 15.06 20.86 18.74
N ASN A 387 13.74 20.92 18.97
CA ASN A 387 13.05 22.17 19.29
C ASN A 387 13.44 22.63 20.70
N ARG A 388 14.70 23.03 20.90
CA ARG A 388 15.15 23.78 22.08
C ARG A 388 15.67 25.14 21.65
N PRO A 389 15.07 26.25 22.11
CA PRO A 389 15.63 27.57 21.87
C PRO A 389 16.87 27.72 22.76
N GLY A 390 18.08 27.68 22.20
CA GLY A 390 19.27 28.09 22.95
C GLY A 390 20.64 27.55 22.51
N ASP A 391 20.74 26.42 21.81
CA ASP A 391 22.07 25.79 21.64
C ASP A 391 22.83 26.27 20.40
N LYS A 392 23.88 27.07 20.66
CA LYS A 392 24.94 27.40 19.69
C LYS A 392 25.66 26.11 19.29
N LYS A 393 25.57 25.74 18.01
CA LYS A 393 26.36 24.65 17.42
C LYS A 393 27.81 25.08 17.24
N THR A 394 28.74 24.42 17.92
CA THR A 394 30.16 24.39 17.53
C THR A 394 30.37 23.24 16.54
N CYS A 395 30.85 23.56 15.34
CA CYS A 395 31.45 22.55 14.46
C CYS A 395 32.86 22.23 14.99
N ARG A 396 33.22 20.95 15.06
CA ARG A 396 34.62 20.51 15.09
C ARG A 396 34.89 19.80 13.78
N ASP A 397 35.97 20.21 13.14
CA ASP A 397 36.50 19.69 11.88
C ASP A 397 36.94 18.22 11.98
#